data_AF-A0A5N0IDY2-F1
#
_entry.id   AF-A0A5N0IDY2-F1
#
_cell.length_a   1.000
_cell.length_b   1.000
_cell.length_c   1.000
_cell.angle_alpha   90.00
_cell.angle_beta   90.00
_cell.angle_gamma   90.00
#
_symmetry.space_group_name_H-M   'P 1'
#
loop_
_entity.id
_entity.type
_entity.pdbx_description
1 polymer ?
#
loop_
_entity_poly.entity_id
_entity_poly.type
_entity_poly.pdbx_seq_one_letter_code
_entity_poly.pdbx_strand_id
1 'polypeptide(L)'
;MVEHGRFGLIEWAAAGRALAGERVCGDRAIAVGVDGAGVLVGVLDGLGHGAEAATAAGCGVEVLRGARTESLDVLVRLCHRALTATRGAAMTLARIDDTRGTLRWIGIGNVTANLVAKRPGGIAVRSSVRSAAGIVGYRLPEVLTPQEVSIRPGDVLIIASDGIGENHMTSIDFAAPALVNARQILADHAKSTDDALVLVARHRGTSR
;
A
#
# COMPACT_ATOMS: atom_id res chain seq x y z
N MET A 1 1.73 8.17 12.83
CA MET A 1 0.49 8.29 12.05
C MET A 1 -0.25 6.97 12.10
N VAL A 2 -1.57 6.98 12.32
CA VAL A 2 -2.41 5.79 12.26
C VAL A 2 -3.73 6.17 11.60
N GLU A 3 -4.13 5.44 10.58
CA GLU A 3 -5.40 5.60 9.87
C GLU A 3 -6.05 4.21 9.72
N HIS A 4 -7.38 4.15 9.72
CA HIS A 4 -8.08 2.88 9.51
C HIS A 4 -9.52 3.12 9.09
N GLY A 5 -10.13 2.10 8.51
CA GLY A 5 -11.52 2.18 8.08
C GLY A 5 -12.01 0.88 7.47
N ARG A 6 -13.20 0.97 6.88
CA ARG A 6 -13.84 -0.14 6.19
C ARG A 6 -14.58 0.35 4.95
N PHE A 7 -14.43 -0.38 3.85
CA PHE A 7 -15.18 -0.19 2.61
C PHE A 7 -15.78 -1.53 2.22
N GLY A 8 -17.11 -1.67 2.31
CA GLY A 8 -17.77 -2.96 2.08
C GLY A 8 -17.23 -4.07 2.98
N LEU A 9 -16.78 -5.18 2.40
CA LEU A 9 -16.16 -6.29 3.14
C LEU A 9 -14.66 -6.10 3.39
N ILE A 10 -14.05 -4.99 2.97
CA ILE A 10 -12.63 -4.73 3.16
C ILE A 10 -12.41 -3.85 4.38
N GLU A 11 -11.78 -4.41 5.41
CA GLU A 11 -11.24 -3.66 6.54
C GLU A 11 -9.79 -3.29 6.25
N TRP A 12 -9.37 -2.07 6.55
CA TRP A 12 -7.99 -1.64 6.33
C TRP A 12 -7.47 -0.78 7.49
N ALA A 13 -6.15 -0.75 7.63
CA ALA A 13 -5.44 0.18 8.50
C ALA A 13 -4.07 0.49 7.93
N ALA A 14 -3.59 1.70 8.16
CA ALA A 14 -2.22 2.10 7.92
C ALA A 14 -1.60 2.59 9.24
N ALA A 15 -0.34 2.22 9.47
CA ALA A 15 0.46 2.71 10.57
C ALA A 15 1.82 3.12 10.03
N GLY A 16 2.30 4.29 10.42
CA GLY A 16 3.61 4.77 10.01
C GLY A 16 4.25 5.74 10.99
N ARG A 17 5.57 5.89 10.89
CA ARG A 17 6.39 6.81 11.70
C ARG A 17 7.41 7.52 10.83
N ALA A 18 7.80 8.71 11.27
CA ALA A 18 8.90 9.43 10.66
C ALA A 18 10.25 8.84 11.12
N LEU A 19 11.29 9.00 10.30
CA LEU A 19 12.68 8.80 10.67
C LEU A 19 13.02 9.63 11.92
N ALA A 20 13.87 9.08 12.80
CA ALA A 20 14.32 9.79 13.99
C ALA A 20 15.03 11.11 13.60
N GLY A 21 14.57 12.22 14.14
CA GLY A 21 15.05 13.57 13.81
C GLY A 21 14.21 14.30 12.78
N GLU A 22 13.35 13.61 12.03
CA GLU A 22 12.40 14.22 11.12
C GLU A 22 11.09 14.57 11.81
N ARG A 23 10.52 15.73 11.44
CA ARG A 23 9.22 16.17 11.96
C ARG A 23 8.04 15.52 11.25
N VAL A 24 8.24 15.09 10.01
CA VAL A 24 7.20 14.58 9.12
C VAL A 24 7.74 13.37 8.37
N CYS A 25 6.95 12.31 8.31
CA CYS A 25 7.26 11.12 7.54
C CYS A 25 7.16 11.39 6.04
N GLY A 26 8.12 10.90 5.25
CA GLY A 26 8.11 10.92 3.79
C GLY A 26 7.04 10.02 3.17
N ASP A 27 6.65 8.96 3.87
CA ASP A 27 5.67 7.99 3.38
C ASP A 27 4.22 8.47 3.53
N ARG A 28 3.36 8.06 2.60
CA ARG A 28 1.91 8.25 2.68
C ARG A 28 1.16 6.99 2.29
N ALA A 29 0.11 6.71 3.05
CA ALA A 29 -0.90 5.72 2.70
C ALA A 29 -2.09 6.37 2.00
N ILE A 30 -2.79 5.59 1.18
CA ILE A 30 -4.12 5.94 0.67
C ILE A 30 -5.05 4.75 0.81
N ALA A 31 -6.31 5.03 1.16
CA ALA A 31 -7.42 4.13 1.03
C ALA A 31 -8.68 4.93 0.67
N VAL A 32 -9.28 4.64 -0.48
CA VAL A 32 -10.49 5.30 -0.96
C VAL A 32 -11.45 4.32 -1.62
N GLY A 33 -12.74 4.46 -1.36
CA GLY A 33 -13.77 3.67 -2.02
C GLY A 33 -13.88 4.01 -3.51
N VAL A 34 -14.13 2.98 -4.32
CA VAL A 34 -14.33 3.05 -5.76
C VAL A 34 -15.70 2.47 -6.08
N ASP A 35 -16.58 3.30 -6.65
CA ASP A 35 -17.90 2.91 -7.19
C ASP A 35 -18.76 2.02 -6.27
N GLY A 36 -18.66 2.21 -4.95
CA GLY A 36 -19.48 1.53 -3.93
C GLY A 36 -19.16 0.04 -3.70
N ALA A 37 -18.36 -0.59 -4.55
CA ALA A 37 -18.09 -2.03 -4.55
C ALA A 37 -16.60 -2.41 -4.56
N GLY A 38 -15.71 -1.41 -4.61
CA GLY A 38 -14.27 -1.62 -4.56
C GLY A 38 -13.55 -0.60 -3.68
N VAL A 39 -12.28 -0.86 -3.45
CA VAL A 39 -11.38 0.06 -2.75
C VAL A 39 -10.04 0.13 -3.48
N LEU A 40 -9.53 1.35 -3.63
CA LEU A 40 -8.16 1.62 -4.01
C LEU A 40 -7.37 1.87 -2.73
N VAL A 41 -6.38 1.02 -2.47
CA VAL A 41 -5.40 1.20 -1.40
C VAL A 41 -3.99 1.32 -1.97
N GLY A 42 -3.08 1.93 -1.24
CA GLY A 42 -1.69 2.05 -1.68
C GLY A 42 -0.78 2.70 -0.67
N VAL A 43 0.52 2.61 -0.96
CA VAL A 43 1.59 3.29 -0.23
C VAL A 43 2.48 4.00 -1.23
N LEU A 44 2.86 5.22 -0.89
CA LEU A 44 3.78 6.08 -1.60
C LEU A 44 4.94 6.40 -0.67
N ASP A 45 6.15 6.14 -1.12
CA ASP A 45 7.40 6.43 -0.43
C ASP A 45 8.09 7.56 -1.21
N GLY A 46 8.05 8.77 -0.64
CA GLY A 46 8.64 9.96 -1.25
C GLY A 46 10.16 9.92 -1.14
N LEU A 47 10.88 10.27 -2.21
CA LEU A 47 12.34 10.10 -2.21
C LEU A 47 13.05 10.89 -1.10
N GLY A 48 13.84 10.16 -0.30
CA GLY A 48 14.53 10.68 0.88
C GLY A 48 13.58 10.79 2.07
N HIS A 49 13.82 11.75 2.96
CA HIS A 49 13.02 11.92 4.17
C HIS A 49 12.60 13.38 4.38
N GLY A 50 11.68 13.58 5.33
CA GLY A 50 11.25 14.90 5.78
C GLY A 50 10.22 15.58 4.86
N ALA A 51 10.15 16.90 4.93
CA ALA A 51 9.04 17.67 4.36
C ALA A 51 8.93 17.58 2.82
N GLU A 52 10.04 17.49 2.11
CA GLU A 52 10.04 17.40 0.64
C GLU A 52 9.56 16.02 0.15
N ALA A 53 10.02 14.95 0.80
CA ALA A 53 9.51 13.58 0.56
C ALA A 53 8.01 13.51 0.85
N ALA A 54 7.60 14.04 2.00
CA ALA A 54 6.20 14.12 2.41
C ALA A 54 5.33 14.90 1.41
N THR A 55 5.88 15.95 0.80
CA THR A 55 5.19 16.75 -0.23
C THR A 55 5.01 15.95 -1.52
N ALA A 56 6.03 15.22 -1.96
CA ALA A 56 5.94 14.36 -3.14
C ALA A 56 4.89 13.26 -2.97
N ALA A 57 4.97 12.50 -1.86
CA ALA A 57 4.01 11.44 -1.56
C ALA A 57 2.59 12.01 -1.35
N GLY A 58 2.46 13.16 -0.68
CA GLY A 58 1.18 13.85 -0.48
C GLY A 58 0.54 14.29 -1.80
N CYS A 59 1.31 14.87 -2.72
CA CYS A 59 0.83 15.24 -4.06
C CYS A 59 0.28 14.00 -4.81
N GLY A 60 0.97 12.87 -4.72
CA GLY A 60 0.52 11.61 -5.31
C GLY A 60 -0.80 11.13 -4.72
N VAL A 61 -0.96 11.20 -3.38
CA VAL A 61 -2.23 10.85 -2.73
C VAL A 61 -3.40 11.69 -3.25
N GLU A 62 -3.23 13.00 -3.40
CA GLU A 62 -4.31 13.88 -3.88
C GLU A 62 -4.74 13.55 -5.33
N VAL A 63 -3.77 13.26 -6.21
CA VAL A 63 -4.05 12.80 -7.57
C VAL A 63 -4.87 11.50 -7.55
N LEU A 64 -4.45 10.54 -6.72
CA LEU A 64 -5.14 9.26 -6.61
C LEU A 64 -6.55 9.40 -6.06
N ARG A 65 -6.79 10.31 -5.09
CA ARG A 65 -8.14 10.60 -4.56
C ARG A 65 -9.05 11.18 -5.64
N GLY A 66 -8.53 12.11 -6.43
CA GLY A 66 -9.26 12.78 -7.51
C GLY A 66 -9.60 11.86 -8.68
N ALA A 67 -8.69 10.96 -9.04
CA ALA A 67 -8.81 10.08 -10.20
C ALA A 67 -9.15 8.61 -9.84
N ARG A 68 -9.61 8.35 -8.61
CA ARG A 68 -9.72 7.00 -8.01
C ARG A 68 -10.48 5.94 -8.82
N THR A 69 -11.26 6.30 -9.83
CA THR A 69 -12.00 5.38 -10.72
C THR A 69 -11.17 4.89 -11.91
N GLU A 70 -10.14 5.64 -12.31
CA GLU A 70 -9.25 5.32 -13.44
C GLU A 70 -8.52 3.98 -13.28
N SER A 71 -8.02 3.40 -14.38
CA SER A 71 -7.22 2.17 -14.30
C SER A 71 -5.88 2.41 -13.58
N LEU A 72 -5.31 1.37 -12.97
CA LEU A 72 -4.10 1.48 -12.15
C LEU A 72 -2.90 2.03 -12.94
N ASP A 73 -2.75 1.65 -14.21
CA ASP A 73 -1.72 2.15 -15.10
C ASP A 73 -1.91 3.64 -15.46
N VAL A 74 -3.17 4.08 -15.62
CA VAL A 74 -3.49 5.51 -15.80
C VAL A 74 -3.20 6.29 -14.52
N LEU A 75 -3.57 5.78 -13.35
CA LEU A 75 -3.26 6.38 -12.05
C LEU A 75 -1.75 6.61 -11.86
N VAL A 76 -0.92 5.61 -12.16
CA VAL A 76 0.55 5.75 -12.09
C VAL A 76 1.05 6.85 -13.03
N ARG A 77 0.52 6.94 -14.27
CA ARG A 77 0.90 8.00 -15.22
C ARG A 77 0.46 9.39 -14.78
N LEU A 78 -0.73 9.51 -14.18
CA LEU A 78 -1.21 10.77 -13.61
C LEU A 78 -0.31 11.22 -12.46
N CYS A 79 0.02 10.31 -11.54
CA CYS A 79 0.98 10.59 -10.47
C CYS A 79 2.35 10.99 -11.03
N HIS A 80 2.85 10.30 -12.05
CA HIS A 80 4.16 10.63 -12.63
C HIS A 80 4.23 12.05 -13.18
N ARG A 81 3.17 12.53 -13.85
CA ARG A 81 3.09 13.91 -14.34
C ARG A 81 3.01 14.92 -13.20
N ALA A 82 2.21 14.63 -12.18
CA ALA A 82 2.06 15.53 -11.03
C ALA A 82 3.34 15.64 -10.19
N LEU A 83 4.11 14.56 -10.09
CA LEU A 83 5.32 14.48 -9.27
C LEU A 83 6.58 14.99 -9.99
N THR A 84 6.52 15.40 -11.27
CA THR A 84 7.70 15.81 -12.06
C THR A 84 8.47 16.98 -11.44
N ALA A 85 7.79 17.89 -10.75
CA ALA A 85 8.41 19.03 -10.07
C ALA A 85 8.69 18.78 -8.57
N THR A 86 8.64 17.51 -8.14
CA THR A 86 8.88 17.10 -6.74
C THR A 86 10.12 16.19 -6.68
N ARG A 87 10.44 15.67 -5.49
CA ARG A 87 11.46 14.60 -5.37
C ARG A 87 11.07 13.30 -6.06
N GLY A 88 9.80 13.12 -6.40
CA GLY A 88 9.26 11.85 -6.88
C GLY A 88 9.00 10.87 -5.74
N ALA A 89 8.49 9.71 -6.10
CA ALA A 89 8.15 8.65 -5.15
C ALA A 89 8.27 7.25 -5.76
N ALA A 90 8.56 6.26 -4.93
CA ALA A 90 8.16 4.89 -5.19
C ALA A 90 6.70 4.69 -4.76
N MET A 91 5.99 3.76 -5.37
CA MET A 91 4.61 3.48 -4.98
C MET A 91 4.16 2.08 -5.33
N THR A 92 3.26 1.55 -4.52
CA THR A 92 2.44 0.40 -4.90
C THR A 92 0.97 0.70 -4.66
N LEU A 93 0.17 0.43 -5.68
CA LEU A 93 -1.28 0.62 -5.68
C LEU A 93 -1.98 -0.73 -5.85
N ALA A 94 -3.10 -0.89 -5.17
CA ALA A 94 -3.92 -2.08 -5.20
C ALA A 94 -5.41 -1.68 -5.27
N ARG A 95 -6.12 -2.19 -6.28
CA ARG A 95 -7.58 -2.14 -6.36
C ARG A 95 -8.16 -3.49 -5.99
N ILE A 96 -8.97 -3.51 -4.93
CA ILE A 96 -9.73 -4.67 -4.52
C ILE A 96 -11.17 -4.48 -4.99
N ASP A 97 -11.67 -5.45 -5.75
CA ASP A 97 -13.08 -5.56 -6.15
C ASP A 97 -13.72 -6.68 -5.34
N ASP A 98 -14.58 -6.29 -4.41
CA ASP A 98 -15.27 -7.18 -3.48
C ASP A 98 -16.29 -8.07 -4.21
N THR A 99 -16.96 -7.52 -5.22
CA THR A 99 -18.00 -8.26 -5.98
C THR A 99 -17.41 -9.36 -6.84
N ARG A 100 -16.22 -9.15 -7.40
CA ARG A 100 -15.53 -10.11 -8.25
C ARG A 100 -14.55 -10.99 -7.50
N GLY A 101 -14.22 -10.67 -6.25
CA GLY A 101 -13.18 -11.36 -5.49
C GLY A 101 -11.80 -11.23 -6.17
N THR A 102 -11.52 -10.07 -6.75
CA THR A 102 -10.26 -9.82 -7.48
C THR A 102 -9.46 -8.69 -6.85
N LEU A 103 -8.15 -8.87 -6.81
CA LEU A 103 -7.17 -7.85 -6.46
C LEU A 103 -6.33 -7.58 -7.70
N ARG A 104 -6.32 -6.32 -8.15
CA ARG A 104 -5.38 -5.82 -9.15
C ARG A 104 -4.36 -4.95 -8.46
N TRP A 105 -3.09 -5.06 -8.81
CA TRP A 105 -2.05 -4.18 -8.25
C TRP A 105 -1.01 -3.78 -9.28
N ILE A 106 -0.28 -2.71 -8.98
CA ILE A 106 0.90 -2.27 -9.75
C ILE A 106 1.89 -1.63 -8.77
N GLY A 107 3.18 -1.95 -8.92
CA GLY A 107 4.26 -1.42 -8.10
C GLY A 107 5.34 -0.79 -8.96
N ILE A 108 5.86 0.35 -8.52
CA ILE A 108 7.00 1.07 -9.11
C ILE A 108 7.99 1.38 -7.99
N GLY A 109 9.23 0.92 -8.15
CA GLY A 109 10.28 1.10 -7.13
C GLY A 109 10.27 0.01 -6.06
N ASN A 110 10.52 0.42 -4.82
CA ASN A 110 10.84 -0.42 -3.65
C ASN A 110 9.64 -0.68 -2.70
N VAL A 111 8.49 -0.03 -2.90
CA VAL A 111 7.30 -0.31 -2.07
C VAL A 111 6.77 -1.71 -2.39
N THR A 112 6.76 -2.58 -1.38
CA THR A 112 6.37 -3.99 -1.53
C THR A 112 4.88 -4.18 -1.28
N ALA A 113 4.29 -5.21 -1.89
CA ALA A 113 2.96 -5.68 -1.53
C ALA A 113 2.84 -7.20 -1.62
N ASN A 114 2.18 -7.78 -0.64
CA ASN A 114 2.01 -9.22 -0.49
C ASN A 114 0.58 -9.57 -0.10
N LEU A 115 0.00 -10.57 -0.76
CA LEU A 115 -1.26 -11.19 -0.38
C LEU A 115 -0.97 -12.48 0.40
N VAL A 116 -1.36 -12.52 1.67
CA VAL A 116 -1.15 -13.68 2.55
C VAL A 116 -2.46 -14.31 2.97
N ALA A 117 -2.39 -15.62 3.25
CA ALA A 117 -3.50 -16.41 3.74
C ALA A 117 -3.06 -17.32 4.89
N LYS A 118 -3.99 -17.63 5.79
CA LYS A 118 -3.81 -18.68 6.79
C LYS A 118 -3.93 -20.06 6.15
N ARG A 119 -2.97 -20.94 6.41
CA ARG A 119 -2.96 -22.37 6.03
C ARG A 119 -2.73 -23.23 7.27
N PRO A 120 -3.00 -24.55 7.21
CA PRO A 120 -2.74 -25.45 8.35
C PRO A 120 -1.30 -25.39 8.87
N GLY A 121 -0.32 -25.14 8.00
CA GLY A 121 1.10 -24.98 8.36
C GLY A 121 1.54 -23.55 8.71
N GLY A 122 0.61 -22.62 8.95
CA GLY A 122 0.90 -21.23 9.27
C GLY A 122 0.59 -20.26 8.14
N ILE A 123 1.42 -19.24 8.00
CA ILE A 123 1.20 -18.13 7.05
C ILE A 123 1.73 -18.54 5.68
N ALA A 124 0.90 -18.40 4.65
CA ALA A 124 1.31 -18.65 3.27
C ALA A 124 1.20 -17.37 2.44
N VAL A 125 2.30 -17.01 1.76
CA VAL A 125 2.30 -15.97 0.73
C VAL A 125 1.61 -16.54 -0.51
N ARG A 126 0.44 -16.00 -0.87
CA ARG A 126 -0.30 -16.42 -2.06
C ARG A 126 0.25 -15.76 -3.32
N SER A 127 0.62 -14.49 -3.21
CA SER A 127 1.18 -13.72 -4.31
C SER A 127 1.89 -12.47 -3.77
N SER A 128 2.83 -11.97 -4.56
CA SER A 128 3.57 -10.73 -4.30
C SER A 128 3.57 -9.88 -5.56
N VAL A 129 3.46 -8.57 -5.38
CA VAL A 129 3.58 -7.63 -6.50
C VAL A 129 4.98 -7.74 -7.12
N ARG A 130 5.04 -7.72 -8.45
CA ARG A 130 6.30 -7.58 -9.18
C ARG A 130 6.47 -6.12 -9.52
N SER A 131 7.18 -5.39 -8.67
CA SER A 131 7.42 -3.97 -8.88
C SER A 131 8.37 -3.76 -10.05
N ALA A 132 8.02 -2.83 -10.94
CA ALA A 132 8.90 -2.42 -12.01
C ALA A 132 9.94 -1.41 -11.47
N ALA A 133 11.16 -1.47 -11.99
CA ALA A 133 12.19 -0.49 -11.65
C ALA A 133 11.77 0.91 -12.17
N GLY A 134 11.84 1.92 -11.31
CA GLY A 134 11.48 3.28 -11.67
C GLY A 134 11.21 4.16 -10.46
N ILE A 135 11.05 5.45 -10.73
CA ILE A 135 10.68 6.49 -9.77
C ILE A 135 9.56 7.32 -10.40
N VAL A 136 8.39 7.32 -9.77
CA VAL A 136 7.25 8.15 -10.19
C VAL A 136 7.63 9.62 -10.02
N GLY A 137 7.42 10.44 -11.04
CA GLY A 137 7.96 11.81 -11.13
C GLY A 137 9.30 11.94 -11.86
N TYR A 138 10.06 10.85 -12.07
CA TYR A 138 11.37 10.94 -12.72
C TYR A 138 11.54 9.99 -13.91
N ARG A 139 11.35 8.68 -13.70
CA ARG A 139 11.50 7.67 -14.74
C ARG A 139 10.50 6.54 -14.52
N LEU A 140 9.57 6.38 -15.46
CA LEU A 140 8.69 5.22 -15.51
C LEU A 140 9.18 4.18 -16.51
N PRO A 141 8.80 2.90 -16.32
CA PRO A 141 8.82 1.92 -17.39
C PRO A 141 7.91 2.36 -18.54
N GLU A 142 8.27 2.00 -19.76
CA GLU A 142 7.45 2.28 -20.95
C GLU A 142 6.10 1.54 -20.91
N VAL A 143 6.12 0.30 -20.43
CA VAL A 143 4.94 -0.54 -20.30
C VAL A 143 4.57 -0.70 -18.82
N LEU A 144 3.35 -0.29 -18.49
CA LEU A 144 2.76 -0.44 -17.16
C LEU A 144 1.66 -1.49 -17.23
N THR A 145 1.92 -2.67 -16.66
CA THR A 145 0.98 -3.79 -16.68
C THR A 145 0.58 -4.15 -15.25
N PRO A 146 -0.63 -3.77 -14.81
CA PRO A 146 -1.18 -4.24 -13.55
C PRO A 146 -1.31 -5.75 -13.55
N GLN A 147 -1.01 -6.38 -12.41
CA GLN A 147 -1.21 -7.82 -12.23
C GLN A 147 -2.55 -8.06 -11.54
N GLU A 148 -3.23 -9.13 -11.91
CA GLU A 148 -4.49 -9.54 -11.32
C GLU A 148 -4.36 -10.89 -10.61
N VAL A 149 -4.89 -10.96 -9.39
CA VAL A 149 -4.96 -12.19 -8.59
C VAL A 149 -6.32 -12.30 -7.92
N SER A 150 -6.73 -13.53 -7.59
CA SER A 150 -7.94 -13.74 -6.78
C SER A 150 -7.67 -13.40 -5.32
N ILE A 151 -8.58 -12.65 -4.70
CA ILE A 151 -8.62 -12.41 -3.25
C ILE A 151 -9.81 -13.16 -2.66
N ARG A 152 -9.61 -13.80 -1.51
CA ARG A 152 -10.64 -14.61 -0.85
C ARG A 152 -10.95 -14.05 0.53
N PRO A 153 -12.16 -14.32 1.07
CA PRO A 153 -12.44 -14.07 2.47
C PRO A 153 -11.35 -14.64 3.39
N GLY A 154 -10.85 -13.81 4.30
CA GLY A 154 -9.76 -14.14 5.21
C GLY A 154 -8.36 -13.79 4.70
N ASP A 155 -8.17 -13.54 3.40
CA ASP A 155 -6.88 -13.08 2.88
C ASP A 155 -6.56 -11.67 3.40
N VAL A 156 -5.27 -11.43 3.60
CA VAL A 156 -4.72 -10.16 4.08
C VAL A 156 -3.72 -9.64 3.06
N LEU A 157 -3.97 -8.45 2.53
CA LEU A 157 -3.02 -7.67 1.74
C LEU A 157 -2.18 -6.82 2.70
N ILE A 158 -0.86 -6.86 2.51
CA ILE A 158 0.10 -6.03 3.23
C ILE A 158 0.88 -5.24 2.19
N ILE A 159 0.93 -3.92 2.32
CA ILE A 159 1.75 -3.03 1.51
C ILE A 159 2.71 -2.32 2.46
N ALA A 160 4.01 -2.33 2.16
CA ALA A 160 5.03 -1.81 3.05
C ALA A 160 6.09 -1.01 2.29
N SER A 161 6.46 0.16 2.82
CA SER A 161 7.67 0.86 2.39
C SER A 161 8.93 0.07 2.79
N ASP A 162 10.07 0.43 2.23
CA ASP A 162 11.34 -0.26 2.50
C ASP A 162 11.88 0.02 3.92
N GLY A 163 11.33 0.99 4.63
CA GLY A 163 11.51 1.17 6.07
C GLY A 163 10.95 0.05 6.94
N ILE A 164 10.16 -0.87 6.40
CA ILE A 164 9.69 -2.08 7.08
C ILE A 164 10.61 -3.25 6.73
N GLY A 165 11.09 -3.99 7.74
CA GLY A 165 11.94 -5.16 7.55
C GLY A 165 11.25 -6.32 6.80
N GLU A 166 12.04 -7.13 6.08
CA GLU A 166 11.53 -8.17 5.16
C GLU A 166 10.68 -9.27 5.83
N ASN A 167 10.89 -9.55 7.12
CA ASN A 167 10.22 -10.63 7.85
C ASN A 167 8.87 -10.22 8.49
N HIS A 168 8.32 -9.06 8.12
CA HIS A 168 7.11 -8.48 8.71
C HIS A 168 5.84 -9.30 8.55
N MET A 169 5.84 -10.31 7.70
CA MET A 169 4.68 -11.14 7.40
C MET A 169 4.56 -12.35 8.33
N THR A 170 5.58 -12.64 9.14
CA THR A 170 5.64 -13.85 9.99
C THR A 170 4.79 -13.76 11.26
N SER A 171 4.38 -12.54 11.65
CA SER A 171 3.65 -12.24 12.88
C SER A 171 2.17 -11.90 12.67
N ILE A 172 1.63 -12.12 11.46
CA ILE A 172 0.24 -11.76 11.14
C ILE A 172 -0.75 -12.64 11.91
N ASP A 173 -1.57 -11.99 12.73
CA ASP A 173 -2.73 -12.62 13.35
C ASP A 173 -3.97 -12.45 12.46
N PHE A 174 -4.36 -13.54 11.80
CA PHE A 174 -5.56 -13.62 10.97
C PHE A 174 -6.87 -13.59 11.78
N ALA A 175 -6.85 -13.60 13.11
CA ALA A 175 -8.03 -13.32 13.92
C ALA A 175 -8.15 -11.82 14.24
N ALA A 176 -7.03 -11.12 14.37
CA ALA A 176 -6.98 -9.72 14.76
C ALA A 176 -7.52 -8.75 13.69
N PRO A 177 -7.98 -7.55 14.11
CA PRO A 177 -8.26 -6.45 13.20
C PRO A 177 -7.04 -5.98 12.41
N ALA A 178 -7.25 -5.42 11.22
CA ALA A 178 -6.19 -4.84 10.39
C ALA A 178 -5.36 -3.80 11.16
N LEU A 179 -6.00 -3.00 12.03
CA LEU A 179 -5.35 -2.01 12.88
C LEU A 179 -4.33 -2.61 13.86
N VAL A 180 -4.65 -3.76 14.45
CA VAL A 180 -3.74 -4.44 15.38
C VAL A 180 -2.52 -4.95 14.61
N ASN A 181 -2.75 -5.63 13.48
CA ASN A 181 -1.65 -6.11 12.63
C ASN A 181 -0.77 -4.95 12.13
N ALA A 182 -1.35 -3.85 11.63
CA ALA A 182 -0.57 -2.71 11.14
C ALA A 182 0.31 -2.10 12.24
N ARG A 183 -0.21 -1.94 13.47
CA ARG A 183 0.56 -1.43 14.61
C ARG A 183 1.65 -2.38 15.04
N GLN A 184 1.36 -3.68 15.11
CA GLN A 184 2.34 -4.69 15.50
C GLN A 184 3.48 -4.78 14.50
N ILE A 185 3.17 -4.80 13.20
CA ILE A 185 4.19 -4.79 12.15
C ILE A 185 5.09 -3.57 12.27
N LEU A 186 4.51 -2.38 12.45
CA LEU A 186 5.29 -1.16 12.60
C LEU A 186 6.18 -1.21 13.85
N ALA A 187 5.65 -1.69 14.98
CA ALA A 187 6.40 -1.76 16.24
C ALA A 187 7.60 -2.73 16.15
N ASP A 188 7.40 -3.89 15.54
CA ASP A 188 8.36 -4.98 15.55
C ASP A 188 9.38 -4.89 14.39
N HIS A 189 8.98 -4.27 13.26
CA HIS A 189 9.74 -4.35 12.02
C HIS A 189 10.12 -3.00 11.41
N ALA A 190 9.76 -1.85 12.00
CA ALA A 190 10.23 -0.57 11.50
C ALA A 190 11.74 -0.39 11.74
N LYS A 191 12.47 -0.16 10.66
CA LYS A 191 13.90 0.18 10.69
C LYS A 191 14.09 1.55 11.34
N SER A 192 15.19 1.73 12.07
CA SER A 192 15.54 3.01 12.69
C SER A 192 16.22 3.99 11.72
N THR A 193 16.54 3.52 10.51
CA THR A 193 17.31 4.24 9.50
C THR A 193 16.47 4.90 8.43
N ASP A 194 15.15 4.69 8.45
CA ASP A 194 14.25 5.27 7.45
C ASP A 194 12.87 5.65 8.02
N ASP A 195 12.12 6.39 7.22
CA ASP A 195 10.66 6.48 7.34
C ASP A 195 10.06 5.08 7.18
N ALA A 196 9.00 4.77 7.94
CA ALA A 196 8.42 3.44 7.91
C ALA A 196 6.89 3.52 7.89
N LEU A 197 6.28 2.86 6.91
CA LEU A 197 4.83 2.78 6.77
C LEU A 197 4.40 1.41 6.28
N VAL A 198 3.35 0.89 6.92
CA VAL A 198 2.66 -0.34 6.52
C VAL A 198 1.17 -0.07 6.40
N LEU A 199 0.57 -0.57 5.32
CA LEU A 199 -0.88 -0.67 5.13
C LEU A 199 -1.27 -2.15 5.14
N VAL A 200 -2.26 -2.49 5.94
CA VAL A 200 -2.87 -3.82 6.03
C VAL A 200 -4.33 -3.70 5.59
N ALA A 201 -4.76 -4.50 4.64
CA ALA A 201 -6.15 -4.63 4.21
C ALA A 201 -6.59 -6.09 4.25
N ARG A 202 -7.76 -6.36 4.82
CA ARG A 202 -8.28 -7.72 5.01
C ARG A 202 -9.67 -7.84 4.41
N HIS A 203 -9.86 -8.91 3.66
CA HIS A 203 -11.19 -9.30 3.20
C HIS A 203 -11.94 -10.00 4.34
N ARG A 204 -12.90 -9.32 4.98
CA ARG A 204 -13.65 -9.88 6.12
C ARG A 204 -14.62 -11.00 5.72
N GLY A 205 -14.98 -11.08 4.44
CA GLY A 205 -16.05 -11.97 3.99
C GLY A 205 -17.41 -11.43 4.40
N THR A 206 -18.50 -12.06 3.96
CA THR A 206 -19.85 -11.64 4.36
C THR A 206 -19.98 -11.72 5.87
N SER A 207 -20.29 -10.60 6.53
CA SER A 207 -20.86 -10.64 7.88
C SER A 207 -22.13 -11.48 7.78
N ARG A 208 -22.13 -12.69 8.36
CA ARG A 208 -23.36 -13.35 8.73
C ARG A 208 -24.00 -12.61 9.89
#